data_AF-A0A960PQ58-F1
#
_entry.id   AF-A0A960PQ58-F1
#
_cell.length_a   1.000
_cell.length_b   1.000
_cell.length_c   1.000
_cell.angle_alpha   90.00
_cell.angle_beta   90.00
_cell.angle_gamma   90.00
#
_symmetry.space_group_name_H-M   'P 1'
#
loop_
_entity.id
_entity.type
_entity.pdbx_description
1 polymer ?
#
loop_
_entity_poly.entity_id
_entity_poly.type
_entity_poly.pdbx_seq_one_letter_code
_entity_poly.pdbx_strand_id
1 'polypeptide(L)' 'MKSPVRVAITGAAGNIGYALAFRVAAGDMLGPDQPVILQLIEIPPAMDALKGVVMELN' A
#
# COMPACT_ATOMS: atom_id res chain seq x y z
N MET A 1 -12.31 -17.03 -6.33
CA MET A 1 -11.67 -15.73 -6.10
C MET A 1 -10.33 -15.74 -6.82
N LYS A 2 -9.91 -14.61 -7.43
CA LYS A 2 -8.57 -14.53 -8.06
C LYS A 2 -7.48 -14.70 -6.99
N SER A 3 -6.37 -15.31 -7.37
CA SER A 3 -5.20 -15.39 -6.48
C SER A 3 -4.67 -13.98 -6.18
N PRO A 4 -4.32 -13.66 -4.92
CA PRO A 4 -3.77 -12.35 -4.58
C PRO A 4 -2.46 -12.06 -5.32
N VAL A 5 -2.27 -10.81 -5.74
CA VAL A 5 -1.01 -10.33 -6.32
C VAL A 5 -0.26 -9.44 -5.33
N ARG A 6 1.07 -9.46 -5.38
CA ARG A 6 1.93 -8.63 -4.51
C ARG A 6 2.26 -7.33 -5.23
N VAL A 7 2.08 -6.20 -4.54
CA VAL A 7 2.42 -4.87 -5.05
C VAL A 7 3.39 -4.23 -4.08
N ALA A 8 4.60 -3.93 -4.56
CA ALA A 8 5.62 -3.21 -3.79
C ALA A 8 5.51 -1.71 -4.03
N ILE A 9 5.44 -0.92 -2.97
CA ILE A 9 5.42 0.54 -3.02
C ILE A 9 6.59 1.06 -2.19
N THR A 10 7.57 1.68 -2.85
CA THR A 10 8.66 2.41 -2.19
C THR A 10 8.23 3.84 -1.88
N GLY A 11 8.82 4.44 -0.84
CA GLY A 11 8.41 5.79 -0.43
C GLY A 11 6.97 5.82 0.12
N ALA A 12 6.52 4.70 0.71
CA ALA A 12 5.12 4.47 1.05
C ALA A 12 4.59 5.40 2.16
N ALA A 13 5.47 5.99 2.97
CA ALA A 13 5.08 6.98 3.97
C ALA A 13 5.10 8.42 3.43
N GLY A 14 5.59 8.65 2.21
CA GLY A 14 5.53 9.95 1.55
C GLY A 14 4.13 10.27 1.00
N ASN A 15 3.87 11.54 0.71
CA ASN A 15 2.54 12.02 0.28
C ASN A 15 1.95 11.26 -0.93
N ILE A 16 2.79 10.90 -1.91
CA ILE A 16 2.34 10.12 -3.08
C ILE A 16 2.10 8.66 -2.69
N GLY A 17 3.03 8.04 -1.96
CA GLY A 17 2.90 6.65 -1.50
C GLY A 17 1.65 6.45 -0.65
N TYR A 18 1.38 7.39 0.26
CA TYR A 18 0.18 7.44 1.07
C TYR A 18 -1.07 7.45 0.21
N ALA A 19 -1.25 8.46 -0.66
CA ALA A 19 -2.44 8.56 -1.50
C ALA A 19 -2.61 7.36 -2.45
N LEU A 20 -1.51 6.81 -2.96
CA LEU A 20 -1.52 5.67 -3.87
C LEU A 20 -1.95 4.38 -3.17
N ALA A 21 -1.44 4.12 -1.96
CA ALA A 21 -1.68 2.84 -1.26
C ALA A 21 -3.18 2.57 -1.04
N PHE A 22 -3.96 3.58 -0.64
CA PHE A 22 -5.41 3.43 -0.47
C PHE A 22 -6.13 3.13 -1.79
N ARG A 23 -5.72 3.75 -2.90
CA ARG A 23 -6.32 3.50 -4.21
C ARG A 23 -6.01 2.09 -4.71
N VAL A 24 -4.79 1.60 -4.47
CA VAL A 24 -4.43 0.21 -4.80
C VAL A 24 -5.24 -0.76 -3.93
N ALA A 25 -5.36 -0.51 -2.63
CA ALA A 25 -6.16 -1.33 -1.72
C ALA A 25 -7.66 -1.34 -2.09
N ALA A 26 -8.19 -0.23 -2.58
CA ALA A 26 -9.57 -0.10 -3.05
C ALA A 26 -9.85 -0.80 -4.41
N GLY A 27 -8.81 -1.26 -5.11
CA GLY A 27 -8.94 -1.94 -6.39
C GLY A 27 -8.90 -1.03 -7.62
N ASP A 28 -8.66 0.28 -7.47
CA ASP A 28 -8.62 1.25 -8.59
C ASP A 28 -7.55 0.90 -9.64
N MET A 29 -6.47 0.23 -9.21
CA MET A 29 -5.31 -0.04 -10.07
C MET A 29 -5.45 -1.34 -10.87
N LEU A 30 -5.99 -2.39 -10.25
CA LEU A 30 -5.99 -3.76 -10.81
C LEU A 30 -7.40 -4.35 -11.00
N GLY A 31 -8.44 -3.57 -10.68
CA GLY A 31 -9.83 -3.97 -10.72
C GLY A 31 -10.34 -4.41 -9.33
N PRO A 32 -11.65 -4.22 -9.07
CA PRO A 32 -12.26 -4.49 -7.76
C PRO A 32 -12.31 -5.98 -7.40
N ASP A 33 -12.03 -6.88 -8.35
CA ASP A 33 -12.07 -8.34 -8.17
C ASP A 33 -10.69 -8.97 -7.99
N GLN A 34 -9.61 -8.18 -8.00
CA GLN A 34 -8.23 -8.62 -7.83
C GLN A 34 -7.73 -8.34 -6.41
N PRO A 35 -7.60 -9.35 -5.53
CA PRO A 35 -7.01 -9.15 -4.20
C PRO A 35 -5.55 -8.74 -4.31
N VAL A 36 -5.09 -7.89 -3.39
CA VAL A 36 -3.71 -7.39 -3.34
C VAL A 36 -3.06 -7.63 -1.99
N ILE A 37 -1.75 -7.83 -1.99
CA ILE A 37 -0.88 -7.82 -0.82
C ILE A 37 0.07 -6.64 -0.99
N LEU A 38 -0.10 -5.61 -0.18
CA LEU A 38 0.77 -4.44 -0.21
C LEU A 38 2.08 -4.72 0.54
N GLN A 39 3.20 -4.50 -0.15
CA GLN A 39 4.54 -4.52 0.42
C GLN A 39 5.05 -3.08 0.45
N LEU A 40 4.82 -2.41 1.58
CA LEU A 40 5.17 -1.01 1.76
C LEU A 40 6.63 -0.89 2.26
N ILE A 41 7.44 -0.08 1.58
CA ILE A 41 8.89 0.01 1.77
C ILE A 41 9.27 1.47 2.03
N GLU A 42 10.07 1.69 3.07
CA GLU A 42 10.63 2.99 3.42
C GLU A 42 12.07 2.90 3.93
N ILE A 43 12.71 4.07 3.99
CA ILE A 43 14.00 4.24 4.67
C ILE A 43 13.84 4.13 6.20
N PRO A 44 14.88 3.72 6.95
CA PRO A 44 14.78 3.53 8.40
C PRO A 44 14.19 4.71 9.19
N PRO A 45 14.53 5.99 8.89
CA PRO A 45 13.95 7.15 9.59
C PRO A 45 12.44 7.33 9.40
N ALA A 46 11.85 6.76 8.35
CA ALA A 46 10.43 6.91 8.02
C ALA A 46 9.56 5.74 8.51
N MET A 47 10.14 4.76 9.20
CA MET A 47 9.43 3.55 9.61
C MET A 47 8.27 3.80 10.59
N ASP A 48 8.36 4.82 11.45
CA ASP A 48 7.25 5.16 12.36
C ASP A 48 6.08 5.79 11.61
N ALA A 49 6.36 6.66 10.63
CA ALA A 49 5.33 7.18 9.73
C ALA A 49 4.70 6.03 8.91
N LEU A 50 5.52 5.08 8.43
CA LEU A 50 5.03 3.91 7.71
C LEU A 50 4.09 3.04 8.55
N LYS A 51 4.38 2.86 9.85
CA LYS A 51 3.45 2.18 10.77
C LYS A 51 2.10 2.91 10.83
N GLY A 52 2.11 4.24 10.80
CA GLY A 52 0.92 5.08 10.67
C GLY A 52 0.07 4.67 9.47
N VAL A 53 0.68 4.62 8.28
CA VAL A 53 0.01 4.23 7.03
C VAL A 53 -0.59 2.82 7.14
N VAL A 54 0.14 1.87 7.73
CA VAL A 54 -0.36 0.49 7.92
C VAL A 54 -1.59 0.47 8.84
N MET A 55 -1.63 1.29 9.90
CA MET A 55 -2.79 1.37 10.80
C MET A 55 -4.03 1.95 10.11
N GLU A 56 -3.86 2.83 9.13
CA GLU A 56 -4.98 3.42 8.38
C GLU A 56 -5.53 2.49 7.28
N LEU A 57 -4.72 1.55 6.78
CA LEU A 57 -5.09 0.57 5.74
C LEU A 57 -5.82 -0.69 6.27
N ASN A 58 -6.26 -0.70 7.54
CA ASN A 58 -6.89 -1.85 8.22
C ASN A 58 -8.14 -2.39 7.50
#